data_AF-G8TDJ7-F1
#
_entry.id   AF-G8TDJ7-F1
#
_cell.length_a   1.000
_cell.length_b   1.000
_cell.length_c   1.000
_cell.angle_alpha   90.00
_cell.angle_beta   90.00
_cell.angle_gamma   90.00
#
_symmetry.space_group_name_H-M   'P 1'
#
loop_
_entity.id
_entity.type
_entity.pdbx_description
1 polymer ?
#
loop_
_entity_poly.entity_id
_entity_poly.type
_entity_poly.pdbx_seq_one_letter_code
_entity_poly.pdbx_strand_id
1 'polypeptide(L)'
;MILAEILDVTKIEPRLKHPTIFQCFDALSAGETFTILNDHDPKPLYYQLLGERGNTFTWNYLEQGPNRWRVALAKPAPAAKGETVGQIVAKDIRKAEVFKKLGIDFCCGGKKSVKQACEEVGITQEQLEVEMKNFEENSREKAGIEFNTWDLDFLADYIVNIHHRYVRDNATMIKELVVKVANRHGDQHPELVHLSVGVQQCLADLLSHLEKEEQALFPYVKELVAKKKQGARFKTGFSVASPVQAMETEHERTGEELHAFRELTNDYALPANACNSYAFLFSKLQEFEADLLKHIHLENNILFPKALGLEQELAA
;
A
#
# COMPACT_ATOMS: atom_id res chain seq x y z
N MET A 1 23.70 18.38 -7.61
CA MET A 1 23.22 19.38 -8.60
C MET A 1 22.37 18.60 -9.58
N ILE A 2 21.05 18.77 -9.48
CA ILE A 2 20.04 17.94 -10.15
C ILE A 2 19.87 18.46 -11.58
N LEU A 3 20.29 17.70 -12.57
CA LEU A 3 19.72 17.81 -13.91
C LEU A 3 18.64 16.74 -13.99
N ALA A 4 17.39 17.15 -13.76
CA ALA A 4 16.24 16.36 -14.18
C ALA A 4 16.22 16.39 -15.71
N GLU A 5 16.99 15.50 -16.35
CA GLU A 5 16.97 15.36 -17.80
C GLU A 5 15.56 14.93 -18.22
N ILE A 6 14.92 15.75 -19.04
CA ILE A 6 13.62 15.44 -19.63
C ILE A 6 13.90 14.71 -20.94
N LEU A 7 13.55 13.43 -20.99
CA LEU A 7 13.51 12.65 -22.22
C LEU A 7 12.18 12.89 -22.93
N ASP A 8 12.20 13.76 -23.93
CA ASP A 8 11.05 14.05 -24.78
C ASP A 8 10.83 12.94 -25.81
N VAL A 9 10.00 11.96 -25.44
CA VAL A 9 9.75 10.78 -26.25
C VAL A 9 8.90 11.09 -27.49
N THR A 10 8.23 12.24 -27.53
CA THR A 10 7.45 12.69 -28.69
C THR A 10 8.34 12.96 -29.90
N LYS A 11 9.63 13.24 -29.67
CA LYS A 11 10.65 13.50 -30.70
C LYS A 11 11.40 12.24 -31.15
N ILE A 12 11.12 11.09 -30.54
CA ILE A 12 11.80 9.81 -30.83
C ILE A 12 10.91 8.97 -31.76
N GLU A 13 11.53 8.32 -32.74
CA GLU A 13 10.82 7.45 -33.67
C GLU A 13 10.10 6.30 -32.91
N PRO A 14 8.83 5.95 -33.25
CA PRO A 14 8.01 5.00 -32.48
C PRO A 14 8.71 3.70 -32.10
N ARG A 15 9.46 3.09 -33.03
CA ARG A 15 10.19 1.84 -32.81
C ARG A 15 11.40 1.96 -31.86
N LEU A 16 11.90 3.17 -31.65
CA LEU A 16 13.06 3.44 -30.78
C LEU A 16 12.67 3.96 -29.40
N LYS A 17 11.41 4.38 -29.18
CA LYS A 17 10.94 4.96 -27.91
C LYS A 17 11.27 4.08 -26.70
N HIS A 18 10.77 2.85 -26.66
CA HIS A 18 10.97 1.95 -25.52
C HIS A 18 12.44 1.54 -25.34
N PRO A 19 13.17 1.12 -26.40
CA PRO A 19 14.61 0.85 -26.29
C PRO A 19 15.42 2.00 -25.70
N THR A 20 15.16 3.25 -26.13
CA THR A 20 15.86 4.42 -25.61
C THR A 20 15.55 4.67 -24.14
N ILE A 21 14.28 4.56 -23.74
CA ILE A 21 13.88 4.71 -22.32
C ILE A 21 14.56 3.66 -21.45
N PHE A 22 14.62 2.41 -21.92
CA PHE A 22 15.25 1.33 -21.17
C PHE A 22 16.75 1.53 -21.05
N GLN A 23 17.42 1.98 -22.12
CA GLN A 23 18.83 2.36 -22.06
C GLN A 23 19.08 3.51 -21.07
N CYS A 24 18.24 4.54 -21.07
CA CYS A 24 18.33 5.63 -20.10
C CYS A 24 18.17 5.11 -18.66
N PHE A 25 17.18 4.24 -18.41
CA PHE A 25 16.96 3.63 -17.10
C PHE A 25 18.13 2.73 -16.67
N ASP A 26 18.64 1.89 -17.56
CA ASP A 26 19.75 0.99 -17.29
C ASP A 26 21.02 1.78 -16.93
N ALA A 27 21.21 2.95 -17.56
CA ALA A 27 22.32 3.87 -17.29
C ALA A 27 22.21 4.66 -15.97
N LEU A 28 21.03 4.73 -15.34
CA LEU A 28 20.87 5.42 -14.06
C LEU A 28 21.70 4.75 -12.95
N SER A 29 22.37 5.56 -12.14
CA SER A 29 22.86 5.15 -10.83
C SER A 29 21.71 5.05 -9.83
N ALA A 30 21.91 4.29 -8.75
CA ALA A 30 20.91 4.19 -7.70
C ALA A 30 20.65 5.56 -7.05
N GLY A 31 19.38 5.96 -6.95
CA GLY A 31 18.93 7.27 -6.47
C GLY A 31 18.79 8.32 -7.58
N GLU A 32 19.17 8.02 -8.81
CA GLU A 32 19.00 8.92 -9.96
C GLU A 32 17.63 8.74 -10.61
N THR A 33 17.15 9.82 -11.22
CA THR A 33 15.85 9.90 -11.89
C THR A 33 15.94 10.74 -13.15
N PHE A 34 15.08 10.43 -14.14
CA PHE A 34 14.83 11.29 -15.29
C PHE A 34 13.32 11.37 -15.55
N THR A 35 12.89 12.40 -16.29
CA THR A 35 11.48 12.59 -16.62
C THR A 35 11.19 12.16 -18.05
N ILE A 36 10.22 11.27 -18.22
CA ILE A 36 9.64 10.90 -19.51
C ILE A 36 8.56 11.92 -19.86
N LEU A 37 8.65 12.54 -21.04
CA LEU A 37 7.61 13.42 -21.58
C LEU A 37 6.96 12.77 -22.80
N ASN A 38 5.65 12.51 -22.73
CA ASN A 38 4.88 11.85 -23.78
C ASN A 38 3.58 12.60 -24.10
N ASP A 39 2.99 12.32 -25.27
CA ASP A 39 1.74 12.91 -25.78
C ASP A 39 0.49 12.09 -25.40
N HIS A 40 0.68 10.92 -24.79
CA HIS A 40 -0.38 10.05 -24.26
C HIS A 40 0.10 9.35 -22.98
N ASP A 41 -0.81 8.68 -22.27
CA ASP A 41 -0.48 7.93 -21.07
C ASP A 41 0.54 6.80 -21.37
N PRO A 42 1.76 6.84 -20.80
CA PRO A 42 2.78 5.82 -20.99
C PRO A 42 2.54 4.53 -20.17
N LYS A 43 1.34 4.28 -19.63
CA LYS A 43 1.01 3.06 -18.89
C LYS A 43 1.43 1.73 -19.56
N PRO A 44 1.34 1.53 -20.89
CA PRO A 44 1.86 0.31 -21.51
C PRO A 44 3.37 0.12 -21.36
N LEU A 45 4.13 1.21 -21.41
CA LEU A 45 5.59 1.22 -21.23
C LEU A 45 5.97 0.82 -19.80
N TYR A 46 5.20 1.27 -18.80
CA TYR A 46 5.37 0.84 -17.41
C TYR A 46 5.31 -0.69 -17.29
N TYR A 47 4.27 -1.32 -17.86
CA TYR A 47 4.12 -2.78 -17.79
C TYR A 47 5.22 -3.52 -18.55
N GLN A 48 5.71 -2.95 -19.67
CA GLN A 48 6.84 -3.56 -20.38
C GLN A 48 8.15 -3.46 -19.58
N LEU A 49 8.46 -2.28 -19.02
CA LEU A 49 9.64 -2.09 -18.19
C LEU A 49 9.62 -3.03 -16.98
N LEU A 50 8.45 -3.19 -16.35
CA LEU A 50 8.22 -4.14 -15.28
C LEU A 50 8.51 -5.59 -15.71
N GLY A 51 7.98 -6.02 -16.85
CA GLY A 51 8.19 -7.38 -17.35
C GLY A 51 9.66 -7.68 -17.65
N GLU A 52 10.44 -6.68 -18.08
CA GLU A 52 11.84 -6.89 -18.44
C GLU A 52 12.85 -6.61 -17.31
N ARG A 53 12.53 -5.73 -16.35
CA ARG A 53 13.47 -5.27 -15.30
C ARG A 53 12.98 -5.57 -13.88
N GLY A 54 11.79 -6.13 -13.72
CA GLY A 54 11.18 -6.38 -12.43
C GLY A 54 10.88 -5.09 -11.65
N ASN A 55 10.60 -5.22 -10.35
CA ASN A 55 10.26 -4.11 -9.47
C ASN A 55 11.52 -3.34 -8.98
N THR A 56 12.35 -2.88 -9.91
CA THR A 56 13.65 -2.23 -9.65
C THR A 56 13.63 -0.72 -9.91
N PHE A 57 12.45 -0.14 -10.10
CA PHE A 57 12.25 1.26 -10.44
C PHE A 57 11.04 1.86 -9.72
N THR A 58 11.02 3.18 -9.58
CA THR A 58 9.82 3.94 -9.18
C THR A 58 9.21 4.64 -10.38
N TRP A 59 7.88 4.73 -10.42
CA TRP A 59 7.12 5.36 -11.50
C TRP A 59 6.15 6.39 -10.93
N ASN A 60 6.46 7.67 -11.05
CA ASN A 60 5.64 8.73 -10.46
C ASN A 60 5.11 9.68 -11.54
N TYR A 61 3.79 9.86 -11.64
CA TYR A 61 3.19 10.83 -12.55
C TYR A 61 3.38 12.25 -12.02
N LEU A 62 4.13 13.06 -12.75
CA LEU A 62 4.30 14.50 -12.48
C LEU A 62 3.21 15.34 -13.18
N GLU A 63 2.67 14.85 -14.28
CA GLU A 63 1.60 15.49 -15.07
C GLU A 63 0.81 14.39 -15.78
N GLN A 64 -0.52 14.47 -15.71
CA GLN A 64 -1.45 13.56 -16.39
C GLN A 64 -2.34 14.41 -17.30
N GLY A 65 -2.57 13.95 -18.53
CA GLY A 65 -3.04 14.75 -19.67
C GLY A 65 -4.41 15.44 -19.56
N PRO A 66 -5.05 15.74 -20.72
CA PRO A 66 -5.10 14.89 -21.91
C PRO A 66 -3.96 15.09 -22.91
N ASN A 67 -3.33 16.26 -22.96
CA ASN A 67 -2.40 16.62 -24.05
C ASN A 67 -0.92 16.38 -23.72
N ARG A 68 -0.59 16.16 -22.45
CA ARG A 68 0.79 16.08 -21.97
C ARG A 68 0.88 15.18 -20.76
N TRP A 69 1.84 14.26 -20.79
CA TRP A 69 2.08 13.31 -19.72
C TRP A 69 3.55 13.39 -19.32
N ARG A 70 3.81 13.57 -18.03
CA ARG A 70 5.16 13.58 -17.47
C ARG A 70 5.26 12.53 -16.38
N VAL A 71 6.24 11.65 -16.50
CA VAL A 71 6.50 10.61 -15.51
C VAL A 71 7.95 10.70 -15.05
N ALA A 72 8.18 10.79 -13.75
CA ALA A 72 9.50 10.56 -13.18
C ALA A 72 9.75 9.04 -13.06
N LEU A 73 10.74 8.56 -13.81
CA LEU A 73 11.27 7.21 -13.70
C LEU A 73 12.57 7.30 -12.90
N ALA A 74 12.71 6.51 -11.83
CA ALA A 74 13.93 6.51 -11.01
C ALA A 74 14.40 5.09 -10.69
N LYS A 75 15.71 4.95 -10.52
CA LYS A 75 16.29 3.76 -9.88
C LYS A 75 16.34 4.05 -8.38
N PRO A 76 15.68 3.26 -7.51
CA PRO A 76 15.68 3.52 -6.08
C PRO A 76 17.11 3.63 -5.57
N ALA A 77 17.37 4.58 -4.67
CA ALA A 77 18.63 4.58 -3.93
C ALA A 77 18.77 3.22 -3.22
N PRO A 78 19.99 2.72 -3.01
CA PRO A 78 20.19 1.56 -2.15
C PRO A 78 19.53 1.90 -0.82
N ALA A 79 18.70 0.99 -0.29
CA ALA A 79 18.03 1.21 0.99
C ALA A 79 19.04 1.82 1.97
N ALA A 80 18.75 3.02 2.48
CA ALA A 80 19.60 3.67 3.46
C ALA A 80 19.89 2.64 4.57
N LYS A 81 21.15 2.49 4.98
CA LYS A 81 21.55 1.55 6.05
C LYS A 81 20.73 1.84 7.31
N GLY A 82 19.60 1.16 7.47
CA GLY A 82 18.60 1.45 8.47
C GLY A 82 17.37 0.60 8.22
N GLU A 83 16.66 0.28 9.30
CA GLU A 83 15.43 -0.51 9.23
C GLU A 83 14.31 0.32 8.57
N THR A 84 13.42 -0.31 7.79
CA THR A 84 12.23 0.35 7.26
C THR A 84 11.11 0.38 8.31
N VAL A 85 10.13 1.27 8.13
CA VAL A 85 8.97 1.35 9.03
C VAL A 85 8.23 0.01 9.07
N GLY A 86 8.01 -0.61 7.92
CA GLY A 86 7.34 -1.92 7.80
C GLY A 86 8.14 -3.03 8.49
N GLN A 87 9.47 -3.01 8.44
CA GLN A 87 10.31 -3.99 9.15
C GLN A 87 10.18 -3.87 10.67
N ILE A 88 10.13 -2.65 11.20
CA ILE A 88 9.92 -2.40 12.64
C ILE A 88 8.57 -2.98 13.09
N VAL A 89 7.51 -2.70 12.34
CA VAL A 89 6.16 -3.18 12.66
C VAL A 89 6.01 -4.69 12.43
N ALA A 90 6.73 -5.26 11.45
CA ALA A 90 6.74 -6.71 11.24
C ALA A 90 7.39 -7.48 12.39
N LYS A 91 8.40 -6.89 13.06
CA LYS A 91 9.00 -7.45 14.28
C LYS A 91 8.08 -7.32 15.49
N ASP A 92 7.39 -6.19 15.62
CA ASP A 92 6.45 -5.94 16.70
C ASP A 92 5.26 -5.12 16.21
N ILE A 93 4.16 -5.81 15.91
CA ILE A 93 2.93 -5.21 15.37
C ILE A 93 2.35 -4.13 16.30
N ARG A 94 2.65 -4.20 17.60
CA ARG A 94 2.17 -3.23 18.59
C ARG A 94 2.72 -1.83 18.31
N LYS A 95 3.92 -1.74 17.71
CA LYS A 95 4.55 -0.46 17.32
C LYS A 95 3.79 0.29 16.23
N ALA A 96 2.88 -0.37 15.52
CA ALA A 96 1.96 0.28 14.57
C ALA A 96 1.16 1.41 15.23
N GLU A 97 0.81 1.28 16.52
CA GLU A 97 0.07 2.31 17.25
C GLU A 97 0.86 3.62 17.36
N VAL A 98 2.18 3.54 17.52
CA VAL A 98 3.06 4.70 17.59
C VAL A 98 3.15 5.39 16.24
N PHE A 99 3.35 4.63 15.16
CA PHE A 99 3.38 5.20 13.80
C PHE A 99 2.05 5.83 13.43
N LYS A 100 0.92 5.15 13.72
CA LYS A 100 -0.43 5.69 13.52
C LYS A 100 -0.65 7.00 14.28
N LYS A 101 -0.23 7.07 15.56
CA LYS A 101 -0.32 8.28 16.39
C LYS A 101 0.46 9.45 15.78
N LEU A 102 1.58 9.17 15.13
CA LEU A 102 2.44 10.18 14.51
C LEU A 102 2.09 10.47 13.04
N GLY A 103 1.04 9.86 12.51
CA GLY A 103 0.64 10.02 11.10
C GLY A 103 1.59 9.34 10.10
N ILE A 104 2.47 8.46 10.56
CA ILE A 104 3.41 7.72 9.70
C ILE A 104 2.70 6.51 9.09
N ASP A 105 2.69 6.45 7.77
CA ASP A 105 2.19 5.30 7.01
C ASP A 105 3.17 4.11 7.11
N PHE A 106 2.82 3.15 7.96
CA PHE A 106 3.59 1.93 8.16
C PHE A 106 3.17 0.78 7.23
N CYS A 107 2.04 0.91 6.53
CA CYS A 107 1.47 -0.18 5.74
C CYS A 107 1.92 -0.08 4.28
N CYS A 108 1.37 0.85 3.48
CA CYS A 108 1.75 1.10 2.09
C CYS A 108 3.15 1.73 2.02
N GLY A 109 3.41 2.72 2.86
CA GLY A 109 4.71 3.36 3.07
C GLY A 109 5.76 2.50 3.80
N GLY A 110 5.46 1.25 4.13
CA GLY A 110 6.33 0.40 4.96
C GLY A 110 7.73 0.11 4.39
N LYS A 111 7.94 0.32 3.08
CA LYS A 111 9.24 0.22 2.41
C LYS A 111 10.15 1.44 2.64
N LYS A 112 9.60 2.57 3.13
CA LYS A 112 10.36 3.78 3.43
C LYS A 112 11.27 3.56 4.65
N SER A 113 12.46 4.15 4.60
CA SER A 113 13.31 4.21 5.80
C SER A 113 12.63 5.05 6.89
N VAL A 114 12.94 4.77 8.15
CA VAL A 114 12.43 5.57 9.29
C VAL A 114 12.66 7.06 9.06
N LYS A 115 13.86 7.44 8.60
CA LYS A 115 14.21 8.82 8.33
C LYS A 115 13.27 9.47 7.30
N GLN A 116 13.04 8.80 6.17
CA GLN A 116 12.15 9.33 5.11
C GLN A 116 10.72 9.48 5.63
N ALA A 117 10.22 8.48 6.37
CA ALA A 117 8.87 8.52 6.93
C ALA A 117 8.69 9.66 7.96
N CYS A 118 9.70 9.91 8.80
CA CYS A 118 9.70 11.05 9.72
C CYS A 118 9.72 12.40 8.98
N GLU A 119 10.56 12.53 7.94
CA GLU A 119 10.67 13.75 7.13
C GLU A 119 9.35 14.11 6.43
N GLU A 120 8.60 13.12 5.93
CA GLU A 120 7.31 13.33 5.26
C GLU A 120 6.22 13.89 6.19
N VAL A 121 6.23 13.49 7.47
CA VAL A 121 5.25 13.96 8.46
C VAL A 121 5.77 15.14 9.29
N GLY A 122 6.97 15.65 8.98
CA GLY A 122 7.55 16.82 9.63
C GLY A 122 8.05 16.58 11.06
N ILE A 123 8.41 15.35 11.42
CA ILE A 123 9.00 15.02 12.73
C ILE A 123 10.48 14.63 12.59
N THR A 124 11.19 14.70 13.72
CA THR A 124 12.57 14.21 13.85
C THR A 124 12.59 12.74 14.25
N GLN A 125 13.70 12.04 13.95
CA GLN A 125 13.86 10.64 14.38
C GLN A 125 13.90 10.53 15.91
N GLU A 126 14.47 11.51 16.59
CA GLU A 126 14.52 11.59 18.04
C GLU A 126 13.12 11.64 18.67
N GLN A 127 12.17 12.37 18.06
CA GLN A 127 10.78 12.39 18.52
C GLN A 127 10.12 11.02 18.40
N LEU A 128 10.34 10.31 17.29
CA LEU A 128 9.84 8.94 17.12
C LEU A 128 10.45 7.99 18.16
N GLU A 129 11.75 8.08 18.40
CA GLU A 129 12.45 7.23 19.38
C GLU A 129 11.92 7.44 20.81
N VAL A 130 11.61 8.68 21.19
CA VAL A 130 10.98 9.00 22.48
C VAL A 130 9.59 8.34 22.59
N GLU A 131 8.76 8.47 21.57
CA GLU A 131 7.41 7.86 21.56
C GLU A 131 7.48 6.33 21.59
N MET A 132 8.40 5.73 20.83
CA MET A 132 8.64 4.28 20.85
C MET A 132 9.08 3.78 22.23
N LYS A 133 9.98 4.52 22.90
CA LYS A 133 10.43 4.15 24.25
C LYS A 133 9.29 4.26 25.27
N ASN A 134 8.53 5.35 25.22
CA ASN A 134 7.35 5.53 26.09
C ASN A 134 6.33 4.41 25.87
N PHE A 135 6.14 3.98 24.63
CA PHE A 135 5.28 2.85 24.31
C PHE A 135 5.81 1.56 24.93
N GLU A 136 7.08 1.21 24.71
CA GLU A 136 7.69 -0.01 25.25
C GLU A 136 7.63 -0.07 26.79
N GLU A 137 7.79 1.05 27.48
CA GLU A 137 7.68 1.15 28.94
C GLU A 137 6.24 0.88 29.43
N ASN A 138 5.24 1.35 28.69
CA ASN A 138 3.81 1.18 29.03
C ASN A 138 3.23 -0.17 28.56
N SER A 139 3.84 -0.83 27.57
CA SER A 139 3.34 -2.06 26.94
C SER A 139 3.99 -3.35 27.46
N ARG A 140 4.69 -3.30 28.60
CA ARG A 140 5.51 -4.40 29.15
C ARG A 140 4.77 -5.73 29.40
N GLU A 141 3.44 -5.74 29.46
CA GLU A 141 2.66 -6.91 29.89
C GLU A 141 2.07 -7.78 28.76
N LYS A 142 2.12 -7.38 27.49
CA LYS A 142 1.55 -8.17 26.38
C LYS A 142 2.55 -8.43 25.26
N ALA A 143 3.14 -9.62 25.20
CA ALA A 143 3.91 -10.02 24.03
C ALA A 143 3.04 -9.93 22.76
N GLY A 144 3.52 -9.20 21.74
CA GLY A 144 2.87 -9.11 20.43
C GLY A 144 2.99 -10.43 19.67
N ILE A 145 2.14 -10.63 18.66
CA ILE A 145 2.27 -11.77 17.76
C ILE A 145 3.40 -11.48 16.77
N GLU A 146 4.40 -12.36 16.71
CA GLU A 146 5.51 -12.27 15.75
C GLU A 146 5.12 -12.90 14.40
N PHE A 147 4.28 -12.22 13.63
CA PHE A 147 3.81 -12.69 12.31
C PHE A 147 4.97 -13.00 11.34
N ASN A 148 6.12 -12.35 11.51
CA ASN A 148 7.29 -12.60 10.67
C ASN A 148 7.90 -14.01 10.86
N THR A 149 7.47 -14.78 11.86
CA THR A 149 7.89 -16.18 12.06
C THR A 149 6.96 -17.19 11.41
N TRP A 150 5.81 -16.76 10.90
CA TRP A 150 4.79 -17.67 10.38
C TRP A 150 5.12 -18.15 8.96
N ASP A 151 4.70 -19.39 8.67
CA ASP A 151 4.70 -19.93 7.31
C ASP A 151 3.72 -19.15 6.43
N LEU A 152 4.04 -18.98 5.14
CA LEU A 152 3.25 -18.13 4.24
C LEU A 152 1.86 -18.70 3.95
N ASP A 153 1.74 -20.03 3.89
CA ASP A 153 0.44 -20.70 3.70
C ASP A 153 -0.48 -20.43 4.90
N PHE A 154 0.06 -20.52 6.11
CA PHE A 154 -0.66 -20.19 7.35
C PHE A 154 -0.99 -18.69 7.47
N LEU A 155 -0.04 -17.80 7.12
CA LEU A 155 -0.28 -16.35 7.15
C LEU A 155 -1.39 -15.94 6.17
N ALA A 156 -1.40 -16.50 4.96
CA ALA A 156 -2.49 -16.28 4.00
C ALA A 156 -3.83 -16.77 4.55
N ASP A 157 -3.88 -17.95 5.19
CA ASP A 157 -5.09 -18.44 5.84
C ASP A 157 -5.56 -17.54 6.98
N TYR A 158 -4.64 -17.01 7.78
CA TYR A 158 -4.98 -16.07 8.86
C TYR A 158 -5.59 -14.78 8.31
N ILE A 159 -4.99 -14.18 7.28
CA ILE A 159 -5.48 -12.96 6.64
C ILE A 159 -6.92 -13.16 6.14
N VAL A 160 -7.20 -14.27 5.45
CA VAL A 160 -8.55 -14.59 4.98
C VAL A 160 -9.54 -14.77 6.14
N ASN A 161 -9.15 -15.55 7.16
CA ASN A 161 -10.08 -15.93 8.23
C ASN A 161 -10.33 -14.82 9.25
N ILE A 162 -9.42 -13.86 9.37
CA ILE A 162 -9.52 -12.75 10.32
C ILE A 162 -9.92 -11.47 9.59
N HIS A 163 -9.08 -10.98 8.69
CA HIS A 163 -9.24 -9.66 8.08
C HIS A 163 -10.27 -9.67 6.95
N HIS A 164 -10.19 -10.61 6.00
CA HIS A 164 -11.15 -10.64 4.88
C HIS A 164 -12.56 -10.97 5.36
N ARG A 165 -12.68 -11.87 6.35
CA ARG A 165 -13.96 -12.15 7.01
C ARG A 165 -14.51 -10.90 7.70
N TYR A 166 -13.68 -10.20 8.48
CA TYR A 166 -14.09 -8.96 9.13
C TYR A 166 -14.58 -7.92 8.12
N VAL A 167 -13.89 -7.73 7.00
CA VAL A 167 -14.33 -6.82 5.94
C VAL A 167 -15.71 -7.20 5.44
N ARG A 168 -15.94 -8.47 5.08
CA ARG A 168 -17.24 -8.95 4.56
C ARG A 168 -18.37 -8.83 5.56
N ASP A 169 -18.12 -9.20 6.82
CA ASP A 169 -19.11 -9.16 7.89
C ASP A 169 -19.58 -7.73 8.19
N ASN A 170 -18.70 -6.73 7.97
CA ASN A 170 -18.98 -5.33 8.30
C ASN A 170 -19.39 -4.47 7.09
N ALA A 171 -19.01 -4.85 5.85
CA ALA A 171 -19.20 -4.02 4.67
C ALA A 171 -20.66 -3.60 4.45
N THR A 172 -21.61 -4.54 4.52
CA THR A 172 -23.04 -4.26 4.31
C THR A 172 -23.56 -3.27 5.35
N MET A 173 -23.23 -3.48 6.63
CA MET A 173 -23.69 -2.62 7.72
C MET A 173 -23.10 -1.20 7.60
N ILE A 174 -21.80 -1.08 7.32
CA ILE A 174 -21.13 0.23 7.13
C ILE A 174 -21.77 0.98 5.96
N LYS A 175 -22.01 0.28 4.84
CA LYS A 175 -22.66 0.84 3.65
C LYS A 175 -24.07 1.37 3.96
N GLU A 176 -24.88 0.61 4.66
CA GLU A 176 -26.23 1.06 5.05
C GLU A 176 -26.18 2.24 6.02
N LEU A 177 -25.26 2.20 6.99
CA LEU A 177 -25.13 3.21 8.02
C LEU A 177 -24.65 4.55 7.47
N VAL A 178 -23.65 4.56 6.56
CA VAL A 178 -23.14 5.78 5.96
C VAL A 178 -24.21 6.49 5.12
N VAL A 179 -25.02 5.72 4.37
CA VAL A 179 -26.16 6.26 3.60
C VAL A 179 -27.22 6.83 4.54
N LYS A 180 -27.56 6.10 5.61
CA LYS A 180 -28.55 6.56 6.60
C LYS A 180 -28.14 7.87 7.26
N VAL A 181 -26.88 7.98 7.67
CA VAL A 181 -26.34 9.18 8.31
C VAL A 181 -26.30 10.35 7.33
N ALA A 182 -25.84 10.14 6.10
CA ALA A 182 -25.85 11.15 5.05
C ALA A 182 -27.27 11.64 4.73
N ASN A 183 -28.25 10.75 4.60
CA ASN A 183 -29.65 11.13 4.34
C ASN A 183 -30.27 11.95 5.47
N ARG A 184 -29.85 11.69 6.73
CA ARG A 184 -30.40 12.39 7.90
C ARG A 184 -29.74 13.75 8.15
N HIS A 185 -28.43 13.83 7.92
CA HIS A 185 -27.61 14.95 8.35
C HIS A 185 -27.01 15.76 7.19
N GLY A 186 -27.07 15.27 5.95
CA GLY A 186 -26.41 15.84 4.77
C GLY A 186 -26.79 17.27 4.43
N ASP A 187 -28.01 17.71 4.78
CA ASP A 187 -28.42 19.11 4.59
C ASP A 187 -27.63 20.09 5.47
N GLN A 188 -27.25 19.66 6.68
CA GLN A 188 -26.49 20.45 7.65
C GLN A 188 -24.98 20.16 7.58
N HIS A 189 -24.63 18.95 7.13
CA HIS A 189 -23.30 18.37 7.11
C HIS A 189 -23.04 17.75 5.72
N PRO A 190 -22.88 18.58 4.67
CA PRO A 190 -22.78 18.13 3.28
C PRO A 190 -21.58 17.21 3.01
N GLU A 191 -20.53 17.29 3.82
CA GLU A 191 -19.38 16.38 3.79
C GLU A 191 -19.79 14.91 3.98
N LEU A 192 -20.90 14.64 4.69
CA LEU A 192 -21.41 13.28 4.89
C LEU A 192 -21.95 12.66 3.60
N VAL A 193 -22.42 13.48 2.65
CA VAL A 193 -22.84 13.00 1.33
C VAL A 193 -21.63 12.52 0.55
N HIS A 194 -20.52 13.28 0.58
CA HIS A 194 -19.27 12.89 -0.06
C HIS A 194 -18.66 11.65 0.60
N LEU A 195 -18.63 11.62 1.94
CA LEU A 195 -18.18 10.45 2.70
C LEU A 195 -18.98 9.20 2.33
N SER A 196 -20.31 9.32 2.20
CA SER A 196 -21.18 8.20 1.81
C SER A 196 -20.85 7.64 0.44
N VAL A 197 -20.57 8.50 -0.54
CA VAL A 197 -20.15 8.05 -1.88
C VAL A 197 -18.78 7.38 -1.82
N GLY A 198 -17.81 8.01 -1.16
CA GLY A 198 -16.45 7.51 -1.04
C GLY A 198 -16.37 6.15 -0.34
N VAL A 199 -17.02 6.00 0.82
CA VAL A 199 -17.05 4.75 1.59
C VAL A 199 -17.71 3.62 0.78
N GLN A 200 -18.77 3.92 0.03
CA GLN A 200 -19.43 2.90 -0.80
C GLN A 200 -18.53 2.41 -1.94
N GLN A 201 -17.79 3.30 -2.59
CA GLN A 201 -16.85 2.93 -3.64
C GLN A 201 -15.67 2.14 -3.07
N CYS A 202 -15.08 2.63 -1.98
CA CYS A 202 -13.97 1.97 -1.29
C CYS A 202 -14.33 0.54 -0.88
N LEU A 203 -15.52 0.32 -0.30
CA LEU A 203 -15.99 -1.03 0.05
C LEU A 203 -16.22 -1.94 -1.17
N ALA A 204 -16.74 -1.40 -2.27
CA ALA A 204 -16.96 -2.18 -3.49
C ALA A 204 -15.62 -2.62 -4.11
N ASP A 205 -14.66 -1.71 -4.16
CA ASP A 205 -13.32 -1.97 -4.67
C ASP A 205 -12.57 -2.96 -3.78
N LEU A 206 -12.64 -2.79 -2.46
CA LEU A 206 -12.04 -3.70 -1.50
C LEU A 206 -12.63 -5.10 -1.61
N LEU A 207 -13.95 -5.27 -1.70
CA LEU A 207 -14.55 -6.61 -1.88
C LEU A 207 -14.08 -7.31 -3.16
N SER A 208 -13.93 -6.57 -4.27
CA SER A 208 -13.35 -7.10 -5.51
C SER A 208 -11.86 -7.43 -5.35
N HIS A 209 -11.12 -6.64 -4.61
CA HIS A 209 -9.72 -6.88 -4.27
C HIS A 209 -9.55 -8.22 -3.53
N LEU A 210 -10.32 -8.45 -2.46
CA LEU A 210 -10.24 -9.69 -1.67
C LEU A 210 -10.50 -10.95 -2.51
N GLU A 211 -11.39 -10.86 -3.51
CA GLU A 211 -11.65 -11.98 -4.43
C GLU A 211 -10.42 -12.31 -5.29
N LYS A 212 -9.70 -11.30 -5.80
CA LYS A 212 -8.46 -11.51 -6.58
C LYS A 212 -7.39 -12.20 -5.73
N GLU A 213 -7.28 -11.82 -4.47
CA GLU A 213 -6.33 -12.44 -3.55
C GLU A 213 -6.68 -13.90 -3.26
N GLU A 214 -7.94 -14.16 -2.86
CA GLU A 214 -8.37 -15.49 -2.45
C GLU A 214 -8.46 -16.50 -3.59
N GLN A 215 -8.80 -16.05 -4.80
CA GLN A 215 -9.00 -16.95 -5.95
C GLN A 215 -7.73 -17.15 -6.78
N ALA A 216 -6.74 -16.25 -6.68
CA ALA A 216 -5.54 -16.32 -7.51
C ALA A 216 -4.24 -16.18 -6.70
N LEU A 217 -4.04 -15.05 -6.02
CA LEU A 217 -2.75 -14.74 -5.40
C LEU A 217 -2.38 -15.70 -4.25
N PHE A 218 -3.26 -15.87 -3.27
CA PHE A 218 -3.00 -16.72 -2.11
C PHE A 218 -2.90 -18.21 -2.48
N PRO A 219 -3.72 -18.76 -3.38
CA PRO A 219 -3.49 -20.11 -3.92
C PRO A 219 -2.10 -20.28 -4.54
N TYR A 220 -1.63 -19.28 -5.30
CA TYR A 220 -0.27 -19.31 -5.87
C TYR A 220 0.81 -19.30 -4.79
N VAL A 221 0.68 -18.44 -3.77
CA VAL A 221 1.62 -18.42 -2.62
C VAL A 221 1.67 -19.77 -1.91
N LYS A 222 0.52 -20.42 -1.72
CA LYS A 222 0.45 -21.77 -1.13
C LYS A 222 1.10 -22.82 -2.02
N GLU A 223 0.99 -22.71 -3.33
CA GLU A 223 1.69 -23.58 -4.27
C GLU A 223 3.21 -23.44 -4.14
N LEU A 224 3.74 -22.22 -4.05
CA LEU A 224 5.17 -21.98 -3.80
C LEU A 224 5.65 -22.69 -2.53
N VAL A 225 4.90 -22.56 -1.43
CA VAL A 225 5.23 -23.24 -0.16
C VAL A 225 5.20 -24.76 -0.32
N ALA A 226 4.20 -25.31 -1.01
CA ALA A 226 4.11 -26.74 -1.26
C ALA A 226 5.30 -27.26 -2.09
N LYS A 227 5.74 -26.51 -3.10
CA LYS A 227 6.92 -26.85 -3.93
C LYS A 227 8.21 -26.82 -3.13
N LYS A 228 8.39 -25.81 -2.26
CA LYS A 228 9.52 -25.74 -1.33
C LYS A 228 9.57 -26.96 -0.42
N LYS A 229 8.44 -27.34 0.19
CA LYS A 229 8.32 -28.53 1.06
C LYS A 229 8.67 -29.82 0.32
N GLN A 230 8.43 -29.89 -0.99
CA GLN A 230 8.77 -31.03 -1.85
C GLN A 230 10.22 -31.02 -2.35
N GLY A 231 11.00 -29.95 -2.10
CA GLY A 231 12.32 -29.76 -2.71
C GLY A 231 12.27 -29.65 -4.24
N ALA A 232 11.12 -29.28 -4.79
CA ALA A 232 10.89 -29.20 -6.23
C ALA A 232 11.20 -27.79 -6.73
N ARG A 233 11.88 -27.71 -7.89
CA ARG A 233 11.99 -26.44 -8.63
C ARG A 233 10.62 -25.99 -9.11
N PHE A 234 10.45 -24.67 -9.17
CA PHE A 234 9.24 -24.05 -9.68
C PHE A 234 9.60 -23.06 -10.77
N LYS A 235 9.26 -23.43 -12.01
CA LYS A 235 9.33 -22.53 -13.17
C LYS A 235 7.99 -22.57 -13.88
N THR A 236 7.30 -21.45 -13.87
CA THR A 236 6.07 -21.22 -14.62
C THR A 236 6.31 -20.06 -15.59
N GLY A 237 5.43 -19.91 -16.59
CA GLY A 237 5.45 -18.74 -17.49
C GLY A 237 4.94 -17.46 -16.82
N PHE A 238 4.56 -17.51 -15.53
CA PHE A 238 3.86 -16.43 -14.82
C PHE A 238 4.48 -16.22 -13.43
N SER A 239 5.00 -15.03 -13.17
CA SER A 239 5.55 -14.66 -11.85
C SER A 239 4.49 -14.05 -10.95
N VAL A 240 4.62 -14.27 -9.64
CA VAL A 240 3.84 -13.62 -8.58
C VAL A 240 4.08 -12.12 -8.49
N ALA A 241 5.17 -11.61 -9.09
CA ALA A 241 5.55 -10.20 -9.04
C ALA A 241 4.50 -9.24 -9.61
N SER A 242 3.92 -9.55 -10.77
CA SER A 242 2.92 -8.67 -11.39
C SER A 242 1.60 -8.62 -10.60
N PRO A 243 1.02 -9.76 -10.16
CA PRO A 243 -0.12 -9.74 -9.26
C PRO A 243 0.13 -9.00 -7.94
N VAL A 244 1.28 -9.23 -7.28
CA VAL A 244 1.65 -8.53 -6.04
C VAL A 244 1.67 -7.02 -6.24
N GLN A 245 2.30 -6.54 -7.31
CA GLN A 245 2.37 -5.10 -7.55
C GLN A 245 1.00 -4.49 -7.84
N ALA A 246 0.12 -5.23 -8.53
CA ALA A 246 -1.25 -4.78 -8.75
C ALA A 246 -1.99 -4.64 -7.41
N MET A 247 -1.80 -5.57 -6.46
CA MET A 247 -2.37 -5.47 -5.12
C MET A 247 -1.79 -4.31 -4.33
N GLU A 248 -0.47 -4.12 -4.35
CA GLU A 248 0.20 -2.97 -3.69
C GLU A 248 -0.31 -1.62 -4.23
N THR A 249 -0.56 -1.51 -5.55
CA THR A 249 -1.14 -0.30 -6.16
C THR A 249 -2.58 -0.07 -5.68
N GLU A 250 -3.37 -1.14 -5.56
CA GLU A 250 -4.73 -1.04 -5.03
C GLU A 250 -4.71 -0.64 -3.54
N HIS A 251 -3.76 -1.13 -2.75
CA HIS A 251 -3.54 -0.72 -1.36
C HIS A 251 -3.16 0.74 -1.20
N GLU A 252 -2.26 1.26 -2.04
CA GLU A 252 -1.89 2.69 -2.04
C GLU A 252 -3.12 3.56 -2.24
N ARG A 253 -3.95 3.24 -3.25
CA ARG A 253 -5.21 3.95 -3.50
C ARG A 253 -6.18 3.86 -2.33
N THR A 254 -6.34 2.68 -1.72
CA THR A 254 -7.19 2.54 -0.53
C THR A 254 -6.65 3.36 0.64
N GLY A 255 -5.34 3.45 0.83
CA GLY A 255 -4.72 4.34 1.83
C GLY A 255 -5.05 5.82 1.60
N GLU A 256 -4.99 6.29 0.35
CA GLU A 256 -5.37 7.65 -0.03
C GLU A 256 -6.86 7.95 0.27
N GLU A 257 -7.75 6.99 -0.03
CA GLU A 257 -9.18 7.10 0.28
C GLU A 257 -9.44 7.22 1.79
N LEU A 258 -8.77 6.39 2.60
CA LEU A 258 -8.89 6.45 4.07
C LEU A 258 -8.40 7.80 4.62
N HIS A 259 -7.30 8.33 4.09
CA HIS A 259 -6.82 9.66 4.45
C HIS A 259 -7.86 10.75 4.09
N ALA A 260 -8.42 10.70 2.88
CA ALA A 260 -9.47 11.62 2.47
C ALA A 260 -10.72 11.55 3.37
N PHE A 261 -11.08 10.35 3.86
CA PHE A 261 -12.16 10.21 4.83
C PHE A 261 -11.86 10.90 6.15
N ARG A 262 -10.62 10.80 6.66
CA ARG A 262 -10.20 11.55 7.86
C ARG A 262 -10.25 13.05 7.64
N GLU A 263 -9.77 13.55 6.52
CA GLU A 263 -9.83 14.99 6.20
C GLU A 263 -11.28 15.50 6.12
N LEU A 264 -12.14 14.79 5.38
CA LEU A 264 -13.55 15.14 5.23
C LEU A 264 -14.30 15.18 6.57
N THR A 265 -13.91 14.31 7.50
CA THR A 265 -14.60 14.15 8.79
C THR A 265 -13.94 14.90 9.94
N ASN A 266 -12.91 15.69 9.65
CA ASN A 266 -12.06 16.33 10.65
C ASN A 266 -11.60 15.32 11.72
N ASP A 267 -10.95 14.25 11.24
CA ASP A 267 -10.50 13.11 12.03
C ASP A 267 -11.61 12.40 12.80
N TYR A 268 -12.76 12.21 12.14
CA TYR A 268 -13.97 11.64 12.73
C TYR A 268 -14.47 12.41 13.97
N ALA A 269 -14.32 13.74 13.98
CA ALA A 269 -14.85 14.59 15.05
C ALA A 269 -16.38 14.72 14.95
N LEU A 270 -17.08 14.51 16.07
CA LEU A 270 -18.54 14.58 16.10
C LEU A 270 -19.03 16.01 16.35
N PRO A 271 -19.99 16.52 15.54
CA PRO A 271 -20.64 17.80 15.82
C PRO A 271 -21.65 17.69 16.98
N ALA A 272 -22.00 18.82 17.58
CA ALA A 272 -22.89 18.86 18.76
C ALA A 272 -24.30 18.29 18.50
N ASN A 273 -24.76 18.28 17.24
CA ASN A 273 -26.05 17.73 16.81
C ASN A 273 -25.95 16.27 16.30
N ALA A 274 -24.80 15.59 16.49
CA ALA A 274 -24.62 14.21 16.08
C ALA A 274 -25.57 13.28 16.85
N CYS A 275 -26.30 12.43 16.11
CA CYS A 275 -27.11 11.38 16.72
C CYS A 275 -26.28 10.13 17.03
N ASN A 276 -26.85 9.18 17.77
CA ASN A 276 -26.16 7.93 18.11
C ASN A 276 -25.70 7.12 16.87
N SER A 277 -26.46 7.14 15.77
CA SER A 277 -26.04 6.47 14.52
C SER A 277 -24.85 7.15 13.87
N TYR A 278 -24.73 8.47 14.00
CA TYR A 278 -23.59 9.23 13.51
C TYR A 278 -22.34 8.93 14.36
N ALA A 279 -22.47 8.97 15.69
CA ALA A 279 -21.40 8.56 16.60
C ALA A 279 -20.93 7.12 16.35
N PHE A 280 -21.87 6.20 16.17
CA PHE A 280 -21.57 4.80 15.87
C PHE A 280 -20.86 4.62 14.53
N LEU A 281 -21.29 5.34 13.47
CA LEU A 281 -20.64 5.30 12.17
C LEU A 281 -19.17 5.68 12.26
N PHE A 282 -18.86 6.80 12.90
CA PHE A 282 -17.50 7.30 13.02
C PHE A 282 -16.61 6.35 13.82
N SER A 283 -17.11 5.86 14.96
CA SER A 283 -16.41 4.81 15.72
C SER A 283 -16.18 3.55 14.87
N LYS A 284 -17.15 3.16 14.04
CA LYS A 284 -17.04 1.96 13.22
C LYS A 284 -16.08 2.12 12.05
N LEU A 285 -16.04 3.29 11.41
CA LEU A 285 -15.07 3.60 10.36
C LEU A 285 -13.64 3.60 10.91
N GLN A 286 -13.42 4.15 12.11
CA GLN A 286 -12.13 4.11 12.78
C GLN A 286 -11.68 2.68 13.14
N GLU A 287 -12.59 1.83 13.61
CA GLU A 287 -12.35 0.41 13.87
C GLU A 287 -12.00 -0.34 12.58
N PHE A 288 -12.80 -0.11 11.53
CA PHE A 288 -12.61 -0.74 10.22
C PHE A 288 -11.27 -0.37 9.58
N GLU A 289 -10.94 0.91 9.59
CA GLU A 289 -9.65 1.41 9.12
C GLU A 289 -8.49 0.80 9.92
N ALA A 290 -8.61 0.67 11.25
CA ALA A 290 -7.57 0.07 12.07
C ALA A 290 -7.30 -1.40 11.71
N ASP A 291 -8.35 -2.18 11.44
CA ASP A 291 -8.20 -3.56 10.96
C ASP A 291 -7.58 -3.61 9.55
N LEU A 292 -8.07 -2.77 8.64
CA LEU A 292 -7.61 -2.71 7.25
C LEU A 292 -6.13 -2.31 7.13
N LEU A 293 -5.66 -1.32 7.90
CA LEU A 293 -4.25 -0.94 7.89
C LEU A 293 -3.35 -2.08 8.41
N LYS A 294 -3.83 -2.85 9.39
CA LYS A 294 -3.11 -4.03 9.89
C LYS A 294 -3.08 -5.14 8.84
N HIS A 295 -4.22 -5.39 8.18
CA HIS A 295 -4.33 -6.33 7.06
C HIS A 295 -3.31 -6.00 5.97
N ILE A 296 -3.36 -4.79 5.42
CA ILE A 296 -2.45 -4.33 4.35
C ILE A 296 -0.99 -4.45 4.78
N HIS A 297 -0.66 -4.18 6.06
CA HIS A 297 0.69 -4.35 6.57
C HIS A 297 1.16 -5.81 6.53
N LEU A 298 0.32 -6.76 6.95
CA LEU A 298 0.66 -8.19 6.90
C LEU A 298 0.96 -8.65 5.48
N GLU A 299 0.29 -8.07 4.49
CA GLU A 299 0.51 -8.35 3.08
C GLU A 299 1.77 -7.69 2.54
N ASN A 300 1.79 -6.35 2.52
CA ASN A 300 2.84 -5.56 1.89
C ASN A 300 4.21 -5.75 2.52
N ASN A 301 4.27 -5.96 3.84
CA ASN A 301 5.53 -5.98 4.59
C ASN A 301 5.94 -7.39 5.05
N ILE A 302 5.09 -8.41 4.90
CA ILE A 302 5.42 -9.78 5.31
C ILE A 302 5.11 -10.80 4.21
N LEU A 303 3.84 -10.98 3.84
CA LEU A 303 3.41 -12.04 2.93
C LEU A 303 4.03 -11.86 1.54
N PHE A 304 3.85 -10.68 0.93
CA PHE A 304 4.28 -10.42 -0.45
C PHE A 304 5.80 -10.44 -0.62
N PRO A 305 6.61 -9.75 0.21
CA PRO A 305 8.07 -9.79 0.07
C PRO A 305 8.64 -11.21 0.22
N LYS A 306 8.08 -12.01 1.14
CA LYS A 306 8.51 -13.40 1.33
C LYS A 306 8.04 -14.31 0.21
N ALA A 307 6.85 -14.11 -0.34
CA ALA A 307 6.39 -14.87 -1.51
C ALA A 307 7.29 -14.62 -2.73
N LEU A 308 7.66 -13.36 -2.98
CA LEU A 308 8.60 -12.99 -4.03
C LEU A 308 9.98 -13.64 -3.82
N GLY A 309 10.51 -13.57 -2.60
CA GLY A 309 11.79 -14.21 -2.26
C GLY A 309 11.74 -15.73 -2.43
N LEU A 310 10.63 -16.36 -2.06
CA LEU A 310 10.42 -17.80 -2.21
C LEU A 310 10.34 -18.22 -3.68
N GLU A 311 9.63 -17.47 -4.51
CA GLU A 311 9.59 -17.72 -5.95
C GLU A 311 11.00 -17.67 -6.57
N GLN A 312 11.80 -16.66 -6.21
CA GLN A 312 13.18 -16.53 -6.68
C GLN A 312 14.07 -17.70 -6.23
N GLU A 313 13.93 -18.15 -4.98
CA GLU A 313 14.63 -19.32 -4.44
C GLU A 313 14.31 -20.59 -5.24
N LEU A 314 13.03 -20.79 -5.61
CA LEU A 314 12.57 -21.99 -6.33
C LEU A 314 12.87 -21.96 -7.84
N ALA A 315 13.12 -20.77 -8.40
CA ALA A 315 13.48 -20.59 -9.80
C ALA A 315 14.97 -20.80 -10.10
N ALA A 316 15.83 -20.75 -9.06
CA ALA A 316 17.27 -21.00 -9.12
C ALA A 316 17.63 -22.50 -9.27
#